data_AF-A0A6V7QQP5-F1
#
_entry.id   AF-A0A6V7QQP5-F1
#
_cell.length_a   1.000
_cell.length_b   1.000
_cell.length_c   1.000
_cell.angle_alpha   90.00
_cell.angle_beta   90.00
_cell.angle_gamma   90.00
#
_symmetry.space_group_name_H-M   'P 1'
#
loop_
_entity.id
_entity.type
_entity.pdbx_description
1 polymer ?
#
loop_
_entity_poly.entity_id
_entity_poly.type
_entity_poly.pdbx_seq_one_letter_code
_entity_poly.pdbx_strand_id
1 'polypeptide(L)'
;MPKLEKKLAEAAGREVVLWFMEEKRDDISKQVCMVQPKAEIDLQFEATKLSTPCGYVSAIVLCVATFGTIALMSGFFLKPGATFDDYISNVLPLFGGFISILGVSEIVTRLTAARYGVKLSPSFLIPSNWTGSLVAYLTSLALAVTAFVVDGSFNGGDNALFVRPQFFYNNPLLSFVQLVIGPYADELGNVLPNAVEGVGVPVDPLAFAGLLGMVVTSLNLLPIGRLEGGRIAQALFGRSTAAVLSFGASLLLGIGGLSGSVLCLAWGLFSTFFRGGEEIPAKDEITPLGNDRFAWGFILAITCFLTLFPNGGGTYSNSIFGPPFFRGDL
;
A
#
# COMPACT_ATOMS: atom_id res chain seq x y z
N MET A 1 -24.06 19.01 14.12
CA MET A 1 -22.73 19.46 14.57
C MET A 1 -22.48 20.98 14.44
N PRO A 2 -22.69 21.67 13.31
CA PRO A 2 -22.28 23.08 13.16
C PRO A 2 -23.03 24.08 14.06
N LYS A 3 -24.20 23.70 14.60
CA LYS A 3 -24.95 24.54 15.55
C LYS A 3 -24.34 24.54 16.97
N LEU A 4 -23.70 23.45 17.38
CA LEU A 4 -23.12 23.33 18.73
C LEU A 4 -21.76 24.04 18.80
N GLU A 5 -20.92 23.84 17.78
CA GLU A 5 -19.65 24.57 17.62
C GLU A 5 -19.88 26.09 17.59
N LYS A 6 -20.88 26.57 16.84
CA LYS A 6 -21.21 28.01 16.79
C LYS A 6 -21.65 28.58 18.13
N LYS A 7 -22.53 27.89 18.86
CA LYS A 7 -23.00 28.34 20.17
C LYS A 7 -21.88 28.37 21.21
N LEU A 8 -20.99 27.38 21.19
CA LEU A 8 -19.84 27.34 22.09
C LEU A 8 -18.78 28.38 21.72
N ALA A 9 -18.57 28.63 20.43
CA ALA A 9 -17.67 29.70 19.98
C ALA A 9 -18.18 31.09 20.39
N GLU A 10 -19.49 31.31 20.27
CA GLU A 10 -20.16 32.55 20.68
C GLU A 10 -20.10 32.74 22.21
N ALA A 11 -20.34 31.67 22.99
CA ALA A 11 -20.25 31.70 24.45
C ALA A 11 -18.81 31.86 24.97
N ALA A 12 -17.82 31.28 24.29
CA ALA A 12 -16.42 31.34 24.67
C ALA A 12 -15.69 32.60 24.14
N GLY A 13 -16.33 33.38 23.26
CA GLY A 13 -15.71 34.55 22.60
C GLY A 13 -14.51 34.21 21.70
N ARG A 14 -14.36 32.94 21.30
CA ARG A 14 -13.24 32.44 20.49
C ARG A 14 -13.68 31.24 19.67
N GLU A 15 -13.08 31.05 18.48
CA GLU A 15 -13.36 29.85 17.69
C GLU A 15 -12.89 28.58 18.41
N VAL A 16 -13.74 27.57 18.45
CA VAL A 16 -13.48 26.29 19.12
C VAL A 16 -13.68 25.12 18.18
N VAL A 17 -12.91 24.07 18.39
CA VAL A 17 -13.06 22.77 17.73
C VAL A 17 -13.52 21.76 18.77
N LEU A 18 -14.56 21.00 18.43
CA LEU A 18 -15.08 19.94 19.28
C LEU A 18 -14.47 18.59 18.87
N TRP A 19 -13.99 17.88 19.86
CA TRP A 19 -13.54 16.49 19.75
C TRP A 19 -14.49 15.62 20.56
N PHE A 20 -15.06 14.60 19.90
CA PHE A 20 -15.93 13.62 20.53
C PHE A 20 -15.14 12.33 20.68
N MET A 21 -14.74 12.02 21.90
CA MET A 21 -13.90 10.88 22.21
C MET A 21 -14.61 9.93 23.16
N GLU A 22 -14.28 8.65 23.06
CA GLU A 22 -14.69 7.64 24.03
C GLU A 22 -13.49 7.31 24.93
N GLU A 23 -13.63 7.54 26.23
CA GLU A 23 -12.64 7.11 27.23
C GLU A 23 -13.15 5.85 27.92
N LYS A 24 -12.41 4.74 27.77
CA LYS A 24 -12.63 3.52 28.55
C LYS A 24 -11.64 3.49 29.70
N ARG A 25 -12.16 3.63 30.93
CA ARG A 25 -11.39 3.46 32.16
C ARG A 25 -12.22 2.61 33.14
N ASP A 26 -11.61 1.53 33.64
CA ASP A 26 -12.19 0.64 34.65
C ASP A 26 -13.64 0.18 34.33
N ASP A 27 -13.83 -0.46 33.15
CA ASP A 27 -15.11 -0.98 32.63
C ASP A 27 -16.24 0.04 32.37
N ILE A 28 -15.99 1.34 32.55
CA ILE A 28 -16.95 2.40 32.23
C ILE A 28 -16.53 3.09 30.93
N SER A 29 -17.37 3.01 29.89
CA SER A 29 -17.25 3.82 28.67
C SER A 29 -17.86 5.20 28.92
N LYS A 30 -17.03 6.24 29.00
CA LYS A 30 -17.50 7.63 29.10
C LYS A 30 -17.33 8.33 27.76
N GLN A 31 -18.42 8.95 27.30
CA GLN A 31 -18.38 9.85 26.16
C GLN A 31 -17.92 11.23 26.63
N VAL A 32 -16.80 11.70 26.11
CA VAL A 32 -16.18 12.97 26.49
C VAL A 32 -16.19 13.89 25.28
N CYS A 33 -16.72 15.11 25.46
CA CYS A 33 -16.58 16.18 24.49
C CYS A 33 -15.48 17.13 24.95
N MET A 34 -14.33 17.10 24.27
CA MET A 34 -13.23 18.02 24.53
C MET A 34 -13.39 19.26 23.65
N VAL A 35 -13.38 20.43 24.27
CA VAL A 35 -13.45 21.73 23.59
C VAL A 35 -12.06 22.32 23.57
N GLN A 36 -11.46 22.44 22.38
CA GLN A 36 -10.12 23.02 22.23
C GLN A 36 -10.19 24.35 21.46
N PRO A 37 -9.43 25.38 21.87
CA PRO A 37 -9.35 26.63 21.12
C PRO A 37 -8.75 26.39 19.73
N LYS A 38 -9.40 26.90 18.70
CA LYS A 38 -8.94 26.71 17.32
C LYS A 38 -7.60 27.39 17.06
N ALA A 39 -7.29 28.49 17.72
CA ALA A 39 -6.01 29.17 17.60
C ALA A 39 -4.80 28.30 18.02
N GLU A 40 -4.98 27.44 19.03
CA GLU A 40 -3.94 26.52 19.49
C GLU A 40 -3.71 25.38 18.48
N ILE A 41 -4.81 24.90 17.90
CA ILE A 41 -4.82 23.92 16.81
C ILE A 41 -4.18 24.52 15.55
N ASP A 42 -4.54 25.74 15.18
CA ASP A 42 -3.99 26.45 14.02
C ASP A 42 -2.49 26.72 14.21
N LEU A 43 -2.03 27.04 15.43
CA LEU A 43 -0.60 27.13 15.77
C LEU A 43 0.13 25.79 15.62
N GLN A 44 -0.46 24.68 16.07
CA GLN A 44 0.12 23.34 15.87
C GLN A 44 0.16 22.96 14.39
N PHE A 45 -0.90 23.28 13.63
CA PHE A 45 -0.93 23.07 12.19
C PHE A 45 0.04 23.98 11.45
N GLU A 46 0.25 25.22 11.88
CA GLU A 46 1.23 26.14 11.30
C GLU A 46 2.67 25.70 11.59
N ALA A 47 2.97 25.21 12.79
CA ALA A 47 4.26 24.60 13.10
C ALA A 47 4.55 23.36 12.24
N THR A 48 3.50 22.66 11.79
CA THR A 48 3.57 21.46 10.94
C THR A 48 3.37 21.77 9.45
N LYS A 49 3.07 23.03 9.08
CA LYS A 49 2.85 23.42 7.69
C LYS A 49 4.18 23.36 6.94
N LEU A 50 4.30 22.35 6.10
CA LEU A 50 5.37 22.22 5.12
C LEU A 50 5.19 23.17 3.90
N SER A 51 4.25 24.12 3.93
CA SER A 51 4.10 25.15 2.90
C SER A 51 5.12 26.29 3.02
N THR A 52 6.29 26.00 3.60
CA THR A 52 7.45 26.91 3.66
C THR A 52 8.35 26.67 2.45
N PRO A 53 9.20 27.65 2.06
CA PRO A 53 10.17 27.46 0.97
C PRO A 53 11.03 26.19 1.17
N CYS A 54 11.47 25.93 2.41
CA CYS A 54 12.21 24.71 2.75
C CYS A 54 11.37 23.43 2.56
N GLY A 55 10.07 23.47 2.83
CA GLY A 55 9.17 22.35 2.57
C GLY A 55 8.94 22.08 1.07
N TYR A 56 8.91 23.12 0.23
CA TYR A 56 8.90 22.91 -1.23
C TYR A 56 10.22 22.34 -1.75
N VAL A 57 11.35 22.79 -1.21
CA VAL A 57 12.67 22.23 -1.57
C VAL A 57 12.75 20.75 -1.15
N SER A 58 12.32 20.39 0.05
CA SER A 58 12.30 18.98 0.47
C SER A 58 11.33 18.15 -0.37
N ALA A 59 10.19 18.70 -0.80
CA ALA A 59 9.27 18.03 -1.72
C ALA A 59 9.94 17.71 -3.07
N ILE A 60 10.69 18.66 -3.64
CA ILE A 60 11.42 18.46 -4.90
C ILE A 60 12.51 17.40 -4.72
N VAL A 61 13.29 17.47 -3.64
CA VAL A 61 14.36 16.50 -3.36
C VAL A 61 13.78 15.09 -3.22
N LEU A 62 12.67 14.93 -2.48
CA LEU A 62 12.00 13.65 -2.29
C LEU A 62 11.40 13.12 -3.60
N CYS A 63 10.84 14.02 -4.42
CA CYS A 63 10.34 13.69 -5.76
C CYS A 63 11.46 13.15 -6.66
N VAL A 64 12.61 13.84 -6.71
CA VAL A 64 13.80 13.39 -7.46
C VAL A 64 14.33 12.06 -6.91
N ALA A 65 14.38 11.89 -5.58
CA ALA A 65 14.78 10.63 -4.97
C ALA A 65 13.81 9.48 -5.30
N THR A 66 12.50 9.76 -5.37
CA THR A 66 11.49 8.78 -5.76
C THR A 66 11.67 8.36 -7.21
N PHE A 67 11.80 9.31 -8.14
CA PHE A 67 12.06 8.96 -9.53
C PHE A 67 13.39 8.22 -9.70
N GLY A 68 14.43 8.66 -9.00
CA GLY A 68 15.74 8.00 -9.01
C GLY A 68 15.69 6.56 -8.49
N THR A 69 14.97 6.32 -7.38
CA THR A 69 14.83 4.97 -6.82
C THR A 69 13.97 4.06 -7.69
N ILE A 70 12.86 4.55 -8.27
CA ILE A 70 12.06 3.75 -9.21
C ILE A 70 12.89 3.45 -10.47
N ALA A 71 13.61 4.43 -11.03
CA ALA A 71 14.45 4.21 -12.22
C ALA A 71 15.57 3.18 -11.94
N LEU A 72 16.25 3.30 -10.79
CA LEU A 72 17.28 2.34 -10.38
C LEU A 72 16.71 0.95 -10.13
N MET A 73 15.58 0.85 -9.41
CA MET A 73 14.92 -0.43 -9.12
C MET A 73 14.44 -1.11 -10.40
N SER A 74 13.86 -0.35 -11.33
CA SER A 74 13.47 -0.86 -12.66
C SER A 74 14.68 -1.33 -13.47
N GLY A 75 15.83 -0.65 -13.34
CA GLY A 75 17.07 -1.04 -14.00
C GLY A 75 17.66 -2.37 -13.51
N PHE A 76 17.35 -2.82 -12.29
CA PHE A 76 17.79 -4.13 -11.78
C PHE A 76 17.18 -5.33 -12.53
N PHE A 77 16.10 -5.12 -13.27
CA PHE A 77 15.43 -6.17 -14.05
C PHE A 77 15.96 -6.29 -15.49
N LEU A 78 16.99 -5.51 -15.87
CA LEU A 78 17.62 -5.64 -17.18
C LEU A 78 18.60 -6.81 -17.25
N LYS A 79 18.71 -7.40 -18.44
CA LYS A 79 19.70 -8.45 -18.74
C LYS A 79 21.13 -7.88 -18.67
N PRO A 80 22.13 -8.67 -18.23
CA PRO A 80 23.53 -8.25 -18.33
C PRO A 80 23.91 -7.95 -19.78
N GLY A 81 24.46 -6.75 -20.04
CA GLY A 81 24.81 -6.30 -21.40
C GLY A 81 23.68 -5.64 -22.20
N ALA A 82 22.57 -5.28 -21.54
CA ALA A 82 21.43 -4.60 -22.17
C ALA A 82 21.83 -3.32 -22.92
N THR A 83 21.26 -3.15 -24.11
CA THR A 83 21.44 -1.96 -24.95
C THR A 83 20.51 -0.82 -24.50
N PHE A 84 20.71 0.37 -25.05
CA PHE A 84 19.81 1.50 -24.78
C PHE A 84 18.37 1.22 -25.25
N ASP A 85 18.21 0.44 -26.31
CA ASP A 85 16.89 0.04 -26.83
C ASP A 85 16.18 -0.94 -25.88
N ASP A 86 16.92 -1.83 -25.23
CA ASP A 86 16.39 -2.72 -24.18
C ASP A 86 15.94 -1.93 -22.94
N TYR A 87 16.66 -0.85 -22.61
CA TYR A 87 16.28 0.05 -21.52
C TYR A 87 14.96 0.78 -21.86
N ILE A 88 14.83 1.31 -23.08
CA ILE A 88 13.60 1.98 -23.51
C ILE A 88 12.43 1.01 -23.56
N SER A 89 12.63 -0.22 -24.03
CA SER A 89 11.54 -1.16 -24.25
C SER A 89 11.07 -1.85 -22.96
N ASN A 90 11.95 -2.05 -21.99
CA ASN A 90 11.62 -2.80 -20.77
C ASN A 90 11.54 -1.92 -19.50
N VAL A 91 12.45 -0.97 -19.33
CA VAL A 91 12.52 -0.13 -18.11
C VAL A 91 11.56 1.05 -18.18
N LEU A 92 11.39 1.66 -19.35
CA LEU A 92 10.52 2.82 -19.50
C LEU A 92 9.04 2.50 -19.25
N PRO A 93 8.47 1.38 -19.75
CA PRO A 93 7.09 1.01 -19.43
C PRO A 93 6.90 0.66 -17.95
N LEU A 94 7.86 -0.05 -17.35
CA LEU A 94 7.85 -0.38 -15.92
C LEU A 94 7.87 0.89 -15.05
N PHE A 95 8.78 1.83 -15.36
CA PHE A 95 8.87 3.13 -14.70
C PHE A 95 7.61 3.98 -14.91
N GLY A 96 7.12 4.06 -16.14
CA GLY A 96 5.87 4.76 -16.49
C GLY A 96 4.66 4.20 -15.76
N GLY A 97 4.60 2.86 -15.62
CA GLY A 97 3.59 2.15 -14.83
C GLY A 97 3.55 2.63 -13.38
N PHE A 98 4.69 2.61 -12.67
CA PHE A 98 4.74 3.10 -11.29
C PHE A 98 4.38 4.58 -11.14
N ILE A 99 4.84 5.44 -12.06
CA ILE A 99 4.47 6.86 -12.05
C ILE A 99 2.97 7.04 -12.26
N SER A 100 2.37 6.29 -13.18
CA SER A 100 0.94 6.40 -13.46
C SER A 100 0.09 6.02 -12.25
N ILE A 101 0.47 4.95 -11.53
CA ILE A 101 -0.20 4.51 -10.30
C ILE A 101 -0.13 5.61 -9.23
N LEU A 102 1.07 6.16 -8.98
CA LEU A 102 1.26 7.24 -8.00
C LEU A 102 0.51 8.51 -8.39
N GLY A 103 0.60 8.92 -9.66
CA GLY A 103 -0.01 10.14 -10.17
C GLY A 103 -1.53 10.10 -10.08
N VAL A 104 -2.16 9.02 -10.51
CA VAL A 104 -3.62 8.89 -10.46
C VAL A 104 -4.12 8.82 -9.02
N SER A 105 -3.45 8.06 -8.14
CA SER A 105 -3.83 7.98 -6.73
C SER A 105 -3.80 9.35 -6.04
N GLU A 106 -2.73 10.14 -6.29
CA GLU A 106 -2.59 11.47 -5.71
C GLU A 106 -3.65 12.45 -6.24
N ILE A 107 -3.94 12.41 -7.54
CA ILE A 107 -4.97 13.26 -8.16
C ILE A 107 -6.34 12.97 -7.55
N VAL A 108 -6.72 11.69 -7.43
CA VAL A 108 -8.03 11.33 -6.87
C VAL A 108 -8.12 11.67 -5.39
N THR A 109 -7.03 11.51 -4.64
CA THR A 109 -6.97 11.92 -3.22
C THR A 109 -7.20 13.43 -3.09
N ARG A 110 -6.55 14.24 -3.93
CA ARG A 110 -6.75 15.69 -3.96
C ARG A 110 -8.16 16.09 -4.36
N LEU A 111 -8.73 15.45 -5.37
CA LEU A 111 -10.11 15.69 -5.80
C LEU A 111 -11.11 15.32 -4.70
N THR A 112 -10.87 14.21 -4.01
CA THR A 112 -11.71 13.76 -2.89
C THR A 112 -11.62 14.74 -1.72
N ALA A 113 -10.40 15.17 -1.35
CA ALA A 113 -10.21 16.18 -0.32
C ALA A 113 -10.88 17.51 -0.67
N ALA A 114 -10.80 17.95 -1.93
CA ALA A 114 -11.48 19.14 -2.40
C ALA A 114 -13.00 19.03 -2.28
N ARG A 115 -13.59 17.86 -2.57
CA ARG A 115 -15.04 17.61 -2.38
C ARG A 115 -15.46 17.66 -0.92
N TYR A 116 -14.60 17.20 0.00
CA TYR A 116 -14.86 17.25 1.44
C TYR A 116 -14.37 18.56 2.10
N GLY A 117 -13.88 19.53 1.33
CA GLY A 117 -13.41 20.83 1.85
C GLY A 117 -12.14 20.74 2.70
N VAL A 118 -11.37 19.66 2.59
CA VAL A 118 -10.12 19.45 3.34
C VAL A 118 -8.97 20.11 2.58
N LYS A 119 -8.29 21.07 3.22
CA LYS A 119 -7.09 21.70 2.66
C LYS A 119 -5.89 20.77 2.86
N LEU A 120 -5.37 20.23 1.78
CA LEU A 120 -4.15 19.41 1.80
C LEU A 120 -2.90 20.27 1.63
N SER A 121 -1.81 19.83 2.27
CA SER A 121 -0.44 20.31 2.01
C SER A 121 0.00 19.98 0.58
N PRO A 122 1.05 20.65 0.05
CA PRO A 122 1.65 20.24 -1.23
C PRO A 122 2.03 18.76 -1.21
N SER A 123 1.92 18.09 -2.36
CA SER A 123 2.18 16.64 -2.44
C SER A 123 3.65 16.38 -2.23
N PHE A 124 3.94 15.63 -1.18
CA PHE A 124 5.25 15.03 -1.00
C PHE A 124 5.22 13.66 -1.67
N LEU A 125 5.82 13.59 -2.86
CA LEU A 125 6.19 12.32 -3.50
C LEU A 125 7.34 11.72 -2.70
N ILE A 126 7.00 11.06 -1.61
CA ILE A 126 7.93 10.24 -0.83
C ILE A 126 7.68 8.80 -1.26
N PRO A 127 8.71 7.94 -1.36
CA PRO A 127 8.56 6.49 -1.48
C PRO A 127 7.93 5.85 -0.23
N SER A 128 7.23 6.62 0.61
CA SER A 128 6.47 6.19 1.79
C SER A 128 5.04 6.76 1.80
N ASN A 129 4.71 7.73 0.94
CA ASN A 129 3.35 8.16 0.63
C ASN A 129 2.75 7.25 -0.45
N TRP A 130 2.92 5.93 -0.26
CA TRP A 130 2.05 4.96 -0.90
C TRP A 130 0.67 5.21 -0.31
N THR A 131 -0.07 6.10 -0.96
CA THR A 131 -1.49 6.24 -0.71
C THR A 131 -2.07 4.89 -1.09
N GLY A 132 -2.29 4.04 -0.09
CA GLY A 132 -2.89 2.71 -0.19
C GLY A 132 -4.38 2.82 -0.46
N SER A 133 -4.76 3.78 -1.30
CA SER A 133 -6.12 4.06 -1.63
C SER A 133 -6.64 2.95 -2.52
N LEU A 134 -7.94 2.66 -2.40
CA LEU A 134 -8.65 1.81 -3.35
C LEU A 134 -8.35 2.20 -4.80
N VAL A 135 -8.11 3.49 -5.05
CA VAL A 135 -7.75 4.01 -6.38
C VAL A 135 -6.41 3.47 -6.83
N ALA A 136 -5.37 3.50 -5.98
CA ALA A 136 -4.06 2.92 -6.32
C ALA A 136 -4.18 1.42 -6.65
N TYR A 137 -5.01 0.70 -5.88
CA TYR A 137 -5.27 -0.71 -6.18
C TYR A 137 -5.97 -0.90 -7.54
N LEU A 138 -7.02 -0.13 -7.80
CA LEU A 138 -7.78 -0.20 -9.05
C LEU A 138 -6.96 0.25 -10.27
N THR A 139 -6.10 1.26 -10.13
CA THR A 139 -5.21 1.69 -11.21
C THR A 139 -4.16 0.65 -11.50
N SER A 140 -3.57 0.05 -10.46
CA SER A 140 -2.64 -1.08 -10.59
C SER A 140 -3.29 -2.28 -11.28
N LEU A 141 -4.53 -2.64 -10.90
CA LEU A 141 -5.30 -3.71 -11.53
C LEU A 141 -5.61 -3.37 -13.01
N ALA A 142 -6.11 -2.16 -13.28
CA ALA A 142 -6.43 -1.73 -14.63
C ALA A 142 -5.19 -1.75 -15.53
N LEU A 143 -4.06 -1.25 -15.02
CA LEU A 143 -2.78 -1.26 -15.72
C LEU A 143 -2.37 -2.70 -16.10
N ALA A 144 -2.45 -3.63 -15.14
CA ALA A 144 -2.12 -5.03 -15.38
C ALA A 144 -3.05 -5.68 -16.42
N VAL A 145 -4.36 -5.50 -16.29
CA VAL A 145 -5.33 -6.05 -17.25
C VAL A 145 -5.14 -5.44 -18.64
N THR A 146 -4.94 -4.12 -18.74
CA THR A 146 -4.71 -3.47 -20.04
C THR A 146 -3.42 -3.94 -20.69
N ALA A 147 -2.37 -4.17 -19.91
CA ALA A 147 -1.11 -4.70 -20.41
C ALA A 147 -1.29 -6.11 -21.00
N PHE A 148 -1.96 -7.01 -20.28
CA PHE A 148 -2.26 -8.36 -20.78
C PHE A 148 -3.15 -8.37 -22.03
N VAL A 149 -4.13 -7.46 -22.10
CA VAL A 149 -5.02 -7.36 -23.27
C VAL A 149 -4.30 -6.80 -24.49
N VAL A 150 -3.44 -5.79 -24.30
CA VAL A 150 -2.70 -5.14 -25.40
C VAL A 150 -1.61 -6.05 -25.95
N ASP A 151 -0.90 -6.77 -25.09
CA ASP A 151 0.14 -7.72 -25.49
C ASP A 151 -0.46 -9.01 -26.09
N GLY A 152 -1.74 -9.31 -25.79
CA GLY A 152 -2.40 -10.54 -26.24
C GLY A 152 -1.81 -11.81 -25.63
N SER A 153 -0.89 -11.65 -24.68
CA SER A 153 -0.17 -12.68 -23.96
C SER A 153 0.10 -12.20 -22.54
N PHE A 154 0.44 -13.14 -21.66
CA PHE A 154 0.89 -12.79 -20.31
C PHE A 154 2.43 -12.67 -20.22
N ASN A 155 3.16 -13.12 -21.26
CA ASN A 155 4.63 -13.21 -21.30
C ASN A 155 5.36 -11.93 -21.73
N GLY A 156 4.67 -10.85 -22.14
CA GLY A 156 5.30 -9.60 -22.59
C GLY A 156 5.74 -9.59 -24.06
N GLY A 157 5.23 -10.54 -24.86
CA GLY A 157 5.48 -10.61 -26.30
C GLY A 157 6.95 -10.42 -26.70
N ASP A 158 7.18 -9.48 -27.61
CA ASP A 158 8.51 -9.13 -28.11
C ASP A 158 9.35 -8.30 -27.11
N ASN A 159 8.72 -7.72 -26.08
CA ASN A 159 9.35 -6.86 -25.07
C ASN A 159 9.28 -7.47 -23.66
N ALA A 160 9.53 -8.78 -23.57
CA ALA A 160 9.45 -9.51 -22.31
C ALA A 160 10.55 -9.09 -21.33
N LEU A 161 10.12 -8.66 -20.13
CA LEU A 161 11.00 -8.47 -18.97
C LEU A 161 11.30 -9.82 -18.32
N PHE A 162 12.58 -10.09 -18.04
CA PHE A 162 12.97 -11.36 -17.42
C PHE A 162 13.19 -11.18 -15.92
N VAL A 163 12.24 -11.70 -15.13
CA VAL A 163 12.32 -11.64 -13.68
C VAL A 163 13.02 -12.89 -13.15
N ARG A 164 14.12 -12.68 -12.41
CA ARG A 164 14.87 -13.77 -11.79
C ARG A 164 14.03 -14.50 -10.74
N PRO A 165 13.96 -15.85 -10.74
CA PRO A 165 13.21 -16.61 -9.74
C PRO A 165 13.64 -16.32 -8.30
N GLN A 166 14.90 -15.91 -8.08
CA GLN A 166 15.40 -15.49 -6.77
C GLN A 166 14.63 -14.31 -6.15
N PHE A 167 14.01 -13.45 -6.98
CA PHE A 167 13.18 -12.34 -6.50
C PHE A 167 11.95 -12.84 -5.70
N PHE A 168 11.41 -13.98 -6.12
CA PHE A 168 10.22 -14.60 -5.56
C PHE A 168 10.52 -15.61 -4.44
N TYR A 169 11.79 -16.02 -4.32
CA TYR A 169 12.23 -17.05 -3.39
C TYR A 169 11.94 -16.67 -1.93
N ASN A 170 11.25 -17.56 -1.20
CA ASN A 170 10.88 -17.38 0.21
C ASN A 170 10.10 -16.09 0.53
N ASN A 171 9.41 -15.46 -0.43
CA ASN A 171 8.58 -14.27 -0.18
C ASN A 171 7.07 -14.55 -0.34
N PRO A 172 6.32 -14.82 0.75
CA PRO A 172 4.88 -15.09 0.68
C PRO A 172 4.07 -13.87 0.21
N LEU A 173 4.53 -12.65 0.46
CA LEU A 173 3.88 -11.41 0.04
C LEU A 173 3.84 -11.23 -1.48
N LEU A 174 4.70 -11.95 -2.21
CA LEU A 174 4.72 -11.96 -3.69
C LEU A 174 4.00 -13.18 -4.28
N SER A 175 3.35 -13.99 -3.45
CA SER A 175 2.67 -15.22 -3.91
C SER A 175 1.56 -14.94 -4.93
N PHE A 176 0.86 -13.80 -4.83
CA PHE A 176 -0.13 -13.39 -5.83
C PHE A 176 0.48 -13.08 -7.18
N VAL A 177 1.61 -12.37 -7.18
CA VAL A 177 2.36 -12.08 -8.40
C VAL A 177 2.81 -13.39 -9.03
N GLN A 178 3.29 -14.34 -8.23
CA GLN A 178 3.62 -15.70 -8.69
C GLN A 178 2.41 -16.51 -9.14
N LEU A 179 1.21 -16.30 -8.59
CA LEU A 179 0.01 -17.01 -9.01
C LEU A 179 -0.45 -16.52 -10.39
N VAL A 180 -0.40 -15.21 -10.62
CA VAL A 180 -0.82 -14.59 -11.89
C VAL A 180 0.21 -14.87 -12.99
N ILE A 181 1.50 -14.80 -12.66
CA ILE A 181 2.62 -14.98 -13.60
C ILE A 181 3.06 -16.44 -13.68
N GLY A 182 2.78 -17.28 -12.68
CA GLY A 182 3.35 -18.62 -12.58
C GLY A 182 2.88 -19.72 -13.53
N PRO A 183 1.69 -19.68 -14.16
CA PRO A 183 1.26 -20.76 -15.07
C PRO A 183 1.95 -20.71 -16.45
N TYR A 184 3.27 -20.56 -16.50
CA TYR A 184 4.08 -20.71 -17.74
C TYR A 184 4.82 -22.04 -17.84
N ALA A 185 4.44 -23.04 -17.05
CA ALA A 185 4.63 -24.41 -17.47
C ALA A 185 3.44 -24.78 -18.37
N ASP A 186 3.72 -25.42 -19.50
CA ASP A 186 2.68 -25.98 -20.37
C ASP A 186 1.78 -26.97 -19.57
N GLU A 187 0.63 -27.39 -20.12
CA GLU A 187 -0.31 -28.38 -19.56
C GLU A 187 0.36 -29.73 -19.15
N LEU A 188 1.64 -29.91 -19.48
CA LEU A 188 2.48 -31.05 -19.16
C LEU A 188 3.54 -30.81 -18.07
N GLY A 189 3.53 -29.66 -17.39
CA GLY A 189 4.46 -29.37 -16.27
C GLY A 189 5.91 -29.08 -16.69
N ASN A 190 6.19 -28.95 -17.99
CA ASN A 190 7.49 -28.52 -18.49
C ASN A 190 7.55 -26.99 -18.57
N VAL A 191 8.61 -26.41 -18.01
CA VAL A 191 8.96 -24.99 -18.21
C VAL A 191 9.21 -24.79 -19.71
N LEU A 192 8.39 -23.99 -20.38
CA LEU A 192 8.43 -23.77 -21.84
C LEU A 192 9.85 -23.36 -22.34
N PRO A 193 10.18 -23.61 -23.63
CA PRO A 193 11.55 -23.71 -24.17
C PRO A 193 12.37 -22.41 -24.21
N ASN A 194 11.84 -21.31 -23.64
CA ASN A 194 12.48 -19.99 -23.58
C ASN A 194 12.95 -19.62 -22.17
N ALA A 195 12.71 -20.47 -21.16
CA ALA A 195 13.41 -20.38 -19.88
C ALA A 195 14.87 -20.80 -20.10
N VAL A 196 15.67 -19.91 -20.68
CA VAL A 196 17.12 -20.12 -20.74
C VAL A 196 17.60 -20.17 -19.29
N GLU A 197 18.26 -21.27 -18.92
CA GLU A 197 18.86 -21.43 -17.61
C GLU A 197 19.68 -20.18 -17.26
N GLY A 198 19.28 -19.47 -16.20
CA GLY A 198 19.98 -18.27 -15.71
C GLY A 198 19.39 -16.90 -16.10
N VAL A 199 18.38 -16.80 -16.97
CA VAL A 199 17.75 -15.47 -17.30
C VAL A 199 16.43 -15.18 -16.62
N GLY A 200 15.58 -16.17 -16.31
CA GLY A 200 14.37 -15.99 -15.50
C GLY A 200 13.05 -16.08 -16.27
N VAL A 201 11.95 -15.65 -15.64
CA VAL A 201 10.57 -15.77 -16.16
C VAL A 201 10.22 -14.54 -16.99
N PRO A 202 9.77 -14.70 -18.26
CA PRO A 202 9.33 -13.58 -19.09
C PRO A 202 7.98 -13.04 -18.61
N VAL A 203 7.87 -11.72 -18.50
CA VAL A 203 6.66 -11.01 -18.06
C VAL A 203 6.55 -9.70 -18.82
N ASP A 204 5.33 -9.28 -19.12
CA ASP A 204 5.10 -7.90 -19.58
C ASP A 204 5.54 -6.89 -18.50
N PRO A 205 6.42 -5.91 -18.83
CA PRO A 205 6.94 -4.96 -17.84
C PRO A 205 5.84 -4.09 -17.21
N LEU A 206 4.81 -3.73 -17.98
CA LEU A 206 3.71 -2.89 -17.50
C LEU A 206 2.77 -3.70 -16.60
N ALA A 207 2.49 -4.95 -16.96
CA ALA A 207 1.74 -5.86 -16.13
C ALA A 207 2.44 -6.15 -14.80
N PHE A 208 3.76 -6.31 -14.84
CA PHE A 208 4.57 -6.50 -13.63
C PHE A 208 4.51 -5.28 -12.70
N ALA A 209 4.58 -4.05 -13.24
CA ALA A 209 4.36 -2.82 -12.45
C ALA A 209 2.97 -2.81 -11.78
N GLY A 210 1.93 -3.19 -12.53
CA GLY A 210 0.56 -3.27 -12.00
C GLY A 210 0.45 -4.30 -10.86
N LEU A 211 0.95 -5.51 -11.05
CA LEU A 211 0.91 -6.57 -10.03
C LEU A 211 1.71 -6.21 -8.78
N LEU A 212 2.91 -5.63 -8.92
CA LEU A 212 3.67 -5.12 -7.78
C LEU A 212 2.96 -3.96 -7.10
N GLY A 213 2.33 -3.06 -7.86
CA GLY A 213 1.52 -1.96 -7.32
C GLY A 213 0.35 -2.44 -6.45
N MET A 214 -0.30 -3.54 -6.84
CA MET A 214 -1.35 -4.17 -6.03
C MET A 214 -0.80 -4.73 -4.71
N VAL A 215 0.35 -5.41 -4.75
CA VAL A 215 1.00 -5.93 -3.53
C VAL A 215 1.36 -4.81 -2.58
N VAL A 216 2.02 -3.75 -3.06
CA VAL A 216 2.43 -2.66 -2.17
C VAL A 216 1.24 -1.88 -1.63
N THR A 217 0.21 -1.64 -2.45
CA THR A 217 -1.05 -1.07 -1.96
C THR A 217 -1.65 -1.93 -0.84
N SER A 218 -1.65 -3.26 -1.01
CA SER A 218 -2.17 -4.19 0.01
C SER A 218 -1.33 -4.18 1.30
N LEU A 219 -0.01 -4.05 1.20
CA LEU A 219 0.86 -3.88 2.37
C LEU A 219 0.53 -2.62 3.18
N ASN A 220 0.06 -1.54 2.53
CA ASN A 220 -0.40 -0.33 3.20
C ASN A 220 -1.82 -0.45 3.78
N LEU A 221 -2.62 -1.39 3.28
CA LEU A 221 -3.93 -1.75 3.81
C LEU A 221 -3.86 -2.73 4.98
N LEU A 222 -2.66 -3.21 5.36
CA LEU A 222 -2.51 -3.99 6.58
C LEU A 222 -2.91 -3.15 7.81
N PRO A 223 -3.59 -3.76 8.81
CA PRO A 223 -4.10 -3.04 9.96
C PRO A 223 -2.99 -2.76 10.98
N ILE A 224 -1.93 -2.02 10.61
CA ILE A 224 -0.75 -1.74 11.45
C ILE A 224 -0.60 -0.24 11.70
N GLY A 225 -0.78 0.19 12.95
CA GLY A 225 -0.41 1.51 13.44
C GLY A 225 -0.91 2.65 12.55
N ARG A 226 0.04 3.46 12.06
CA ARG A 226 -0.22 4.64 11.22
C ARG A 226 -0.38 4.34 9.73
N LEU A 227 -0.42 3.06 9.34
CA LEU A 227 -0.80 2.66 8.00
C LEU A 227 -2.27 3.00 7.74
N GLU A 228 -2.65 3.06 6.47
CA GLU A 228 -4.03 3.33 6.09
C GLU A 228 -4.97 2.23 6.58
N GLY A 229 -4.56 0.96 6.49
CA GLY A 229 -5.29 -0.14 7.09
C GLY A 229 -5.47 0.00 8.60
N GLY A 230 -4.47 0.57 9.30
CA GLY A 230 -4.55 0.86 10.73
C GLY A 230 -5.58 1.96 11.04
N ARG A 231 -5.61 3.03 10.24
CA ARG A 231 -6.62 4.11 10.35
C ARG A 231 -8.03 3.61 10.05
N ILE A 232 -8.17 2.77 9.03
CA ILE A 232 -9.45 2.13 8.67
C ILE A 232 -9.88 1.21 9.83
N ALA A 233 -8.98 0.38 10.36
CA ALA A 233 -9.28 -0.50 11.49
C ALA A 233 -9.69 0.30 12.75
N GLN A 234 -9.01 1.41 13.04
CA GLN A 234 -9.36 2.31 14.15
C GLN A 234 -10.72 2.95 13.95
N ALA A 235 -11.07 3.36 12.73
CA ALA A 235 -12.38 3.92 12.42
C ALA A 235 -13.51 2.87 12.53
N LEU A 236 -13.24 1.61 12.17
CA LEU A 236 -14.26 0.53 12.18
C LEU A 236 -14.47 -0.09 13.56
N PHE A 237 -13.39 -0.37 14.29
CA PHE A 237 -13.42 -1.18 15.51
C PHE A 237 -13.07 -0.41 16.78
N GLY A 238 -12.58 0.83 16.66
CA GLY A 238 -12.11 1.65 17.76
C GLY A 238 -10.63 1.47 18.10
N ARG A 239 -10.14 2.24 19.07
CA ARG A 239 -8.70 2.36 19.39
C ARG A 239 -8.09 1.05 19.90
N SER A 240 -8.74 0.41 20.88
CA SER A 240 -8.20 -0.77 21.57
C SER A 240 -8.07 -1.99 20.65
N THR A 241 -9.09 -2.26 19.85
CA THR A 241 -9.10 -3.36 18.88
C THR A 241 -8.12 -3.11 17.74
N ALA A 242 -8.01 -1.87 17.25
CA ALA A 242 -7.02 -1.51 16.23
C ALA A 242 -5.57 -1.66 16.72
N ALA A 243 -5.30 -1.36 18.00
CA ALA A 243 -3.99 -1.61 18.60
C ALA A 243 -3.65 -3.10 18.68
N VAL A 244 -4.63 -3.94 19.07
CA VAL A 244 -4.47 -5.41 19.09
C VAL A 244 -4.26 -5.96 17.68
N LEU A 245 -5.05 -5.50 16.70
CA LEU A 245 -4.89 -5.86 15.28
C LEU A 245 -3.51 -5.45 14.75
N SER A 246 -3.03 -4.26 15.12
CA SER A 246 -1.71 -3.76 14.73
C SER A 246 -0.60 -4.63 15.29
N PHE A 247 -0.68 -4.99 16.57
CA PHE A 247 0.27 -5.89 17.19
C PHE A 247 0.25 -7.27 16.52
N GLY A 248 -0.94 -7.83 16.28
CA GLY A 248 -1.10 -9.12 15.62
C GLY A 248 -0.53 -9.14 14.20
N ALA A 249 -0.83 -8.13 13.39
CA ALA A 249 -0.33 -8.02 12.02
C ALA A 249 1.20 -7.82 11.97
N SER A 250 1.77 -6.98 12.85
CA SER A 250 3.22 -6.83 12.99
C SER A 250 3.90 -8.12 13.43
N LEU A 251 3.30 -8.86 14.37
CA LEU A 251 3.82 -10.14 14.83
C LEU A 251 3.82 -11.18 13.71
N LEU A 252 2.74 -11.27 12.92
CA LEU A 252 2.64 -12.17 11.78
C LEU A 252 3.70 -11.85 10.71
N LEU A 253 3.94 -10.57 10.41
CA LEU A 253 5.04 -10.16 9.52
C LEU A 253 6.41 -10.52 10.11
N GLY A 254 6.60 -10.38 11.42
CA GLY A 254 7.82 -10.81 12.11
C GLY A 254 8.06 -12.32 11.99
N ILE A 255 7.03 -13.13 12.19
CA ILE A 255 7.08 -14.59 12.00
C ILE A 255 7.39 -14.94 10.53
N GLY A 256 6.74 -14.26 9.58
CA GLY A 256 7.04 -14.41 8.16
C GLY A 256 8.50 -14.03 7.81
N GLY A 257 9.05 -13.04 8.50
CA GLY A 257 10.46 -12.67 8.40
C GLY A 257 11.41 -13.75 8.90
N LEU A 258 11.10 -14.36 10.06
CA LEU A 258 11.86 -15.50 10.61
C LEU A 258 11.79 -16.75 9.73
N SER A 259 10.71 -16.90 8.94
CA SER A 259 10.57 -17.97 7.94
C SER A 259 11.50 -17.79 6.73
N GLY A 260 12.33 -16.74 6.68
CA GLY A 260 13.28 -16.48 5.60
C GLY A 260 12.80 -15.49 4.55
N SER A 261 11.65 -14.83 4.75
CA SER A 261 11.20 -13.76 3.84
C SER A 261 11.85 -12.43 4.18
N VAL A 262 12.74 -11.98 3.30
CA VAL A 262 13.36 -10.65 3.40
C VAL A 262 12.30 -9.55 3.34
N LEU A 263 11.27 -9.71 2.50
CA LEU A 263 10.20 -8.71 2.37
C LEU A 263 9.32 -8.62 3.62
N CYS A 264 8.92 -9.74 4.22
CA CYS A 264 8.17 -9.72 5.48
C CYS A 264 9.00 -9.11 6.61
N LEU A 265 10.30 -9.42 6.67
CA LEU A 265 11.20 -8.87 7.69
C LEU A 265 11.38 -7.37 7.48
N ALA A 266 11.73 -6.94 6.26
CA ALA A 266 11.96 -5.54 5.93
C ALA A 266 10.69 -4.70 6.16
N TRP A 267 9.53 -5.18 5.69
CA TRP A 267 8.25 -4.48 5.89
C TRP A 267 7.78 -4.52 7.34
N GLY A 268 7.95 -5.65 8.04
CA GLY A 268 7.64 -5.79 9.46
C GLY A 268 8.46 -4.85 10.34
N LEU A 269 9.76 -4.73 10.06
CA LEU A 269 10.66 -3.82 10.75
C LEU A 269 10.32 -2.35 10.39
N PHE A 270 10.14 -2.05 9.11
CA PHE A 270 9.74 -0.72 8.66
C PHE A 270 8.42 -0.26 9.28
N SER A 271 7.39 -1.11 9.23
CA SER A 271 6.07 -0.81 9.79
C SER A 271 6.10 -0.64 11.31
N THR A 272 6.87 -1.46 12.03
CA THR A 272 6.94 -1.40 13.49
C THR A 272 7.72 -0.18 13.98
N PHE A 273 8.85 0.17 13.37
CA PHE A 273 9.70 1.28 13.85
C PHE A 273 9.31 2.65 13.31
N PHE A 274 8.90 2.75 12.04
CA PHE A 274 8.61 4.05 11.40
C PHE A 274 7.13 4.40 11.40
N ARG A 275 6.25 3.40 11.38
CA ARG A 275 4.79 3.58 11.30
C ARG A 275 4.06 2.95 12.49
N GLY A 276 4.80 2.45 13.48
CA GLY A 276 4.26 1.92 14.72
C GLY A 276 3.79 3.04 15.64
N GLY A 277 2.72 2.77 16.39
CA GLY A 277 2.10 3.71 17.32
C GLY A 277 0.65 4.02 16.97
N GLU A 278 -0.10 4.46 17.97
CA GLU A 278 -1.48 4.90 17.79
C GLU A 278 -1.52 6.16 16.90
N GLU A 279 -2.46 6.19 15.95
CA GLU A 279 -2.77 7.38 15.18
C GLU A 279 -3.49 8.41 16.07
N ILE A 280 -3.41 9.68 15.68
CA ILE A 280 -4.14 10.78 16.32
C ILE A 280 -5.63 10.39 16.41
N PRO A 281 -6.27 10.57 17.58
CA PRO A 281 -7.67 10.21 17.75
C PRO A 281 -8.57 10.91 16.74
N ALA A 282 -9.65 10.25 16.32
CA ALA A 282 -10.55 10.84 15.35
C ALA A 282 -11.30 12.02 15.98
N LYS A 283 -11.64 13.03 15.16
CA LYS A 283 -12.45 14.19 15.64
C LYS A 283 -13.80 13.75 16.19
N ASP A 284 -14.34 12.65 15.66
CA ASP A 284 -15.57 12.04 16.12
C ASP A 284 -15.42 10.52 16.16
N GLU A 285 -15.42 9.97 17.37
CA GLU A 285 -15.38 8.53 17.64
C GLU A 285 -16.74 8.00 18.13
N ILE A 286 -17.71 8.88 18.36
CA ILE A 286 -19.00 8.51 18.96
C ILE A 286 -19.99 8.13 17.86
N THR A 287 -19.94 8.81 16.71
CA THR A 287 -20.87 8.53 15.62
C THR A 287 -20.50 7.20 14.94
N PRO A 288 -21.38 6.18 14.95
CA PRO A 288 -21.11 4.93 14.27
C PRO A 288 -20.99 5.15 12.76
N LEU A 289 -20.08 4.42 12.11
CA LEU A 289 -19.96 4.46 10.67
C LEU A 289 -21.24 3.93 10.02
N GLY A 290 -21.69 4.59 8.94
CA GLY A 290 -22.78 4.08 8.12
C GLY A 290 -22.43 2.72 7.51
N ASN A 291 -23.44 1.85 7.36
CA ASN A 291 -23.29 0.47 6.86
C ASN A 291 -22.48 0.38 5.56
N ASP A 292 -22.64 1.35 4.66
CA ASP A 292 -21.91 1.39 3.38
C ASP A 292 -20.39 1.50 3.59
N ARG A 293 -19.96 2.37 4.52
CA ARG A 293 -18.53 2.57 4.81
C ARG A 293 -17.92 1.37 5.51
N PHE A 294 -18.73 0.71 6.35
CA PHE A 294 -18.33 -0.54 6.99
C PHE A 294 -18.12 -1.65 5.95
N ALA A 295 -19.03 -1.77 4.98
CA ALA A 295 -18.92 -2.73 3.88
C ALA A 295 -17.66 -2.48 3.03
N TRP A 296 -17.36 -1.22 2.68
CA TRP A 296 -16.13 -0.87 1.95
C TRP A 296 -14.86 -1.21 2.73
N GLY A 297 -14.84 -0.97 4.05
CA GLY A 297 -13.72 -1.36 4.91
C GLY A 297 -13.48 -2.87 4.91
N PHE A 298 -14.55 -3.66 4.93
CA PHE A 298 -14.45 -5.12 4.86
C PHE A 298 -14.00 -5.62 3.48
N ILE A 299 -14.51 -5.03 2.40
CA ILE A 299 -14.06 -5.33 1.03
C ILE A 299 -12.56 -5.07 0.90
N LEU A 300 -12.08 -3.92 1.39
CA LEU A 300 -10.64 -3.59 1.38
C LEU A 300 -9.80 -4.59 2.17
N ALA A 301 -10.29 -5.04 3.33
CA ALA A 301 -9.62 -6.06 4.12
C ALA A 301 -9.55 -7.41 3.38
N ILE A 302 -10.64 -7.83 2.74
CA ILE A 302 -10.68 -9.04 1.91
C ILE A 302 -9.72 -8.91 0.73
N THR A 303 -9.77 -7.81 -0.01
CA THR A 303 -8.91 -7.56 -1.17
C THR A 303 -7.42 -7.57 -0.76
N CYS A 304 -7.09 -6.93 0.36
CA CYS A 304 -5.74 -6.99 0.95
C CYS A 304 -5.33 -8.43 1.27
N PHE A 305 -6.20 -9.17 1.96
CA PHE A 305 -5.94 -10.57 2.33
C PHE A 305 -5.76 -11.45 1.09
N LEU A 306 -6.63 -11.34 0.09
CA LEU A 306 -6.54 -12.11 -1.17
C LEU A 306 -5.31 -11.72 -2.01
N THR A 307 -4.82 -10.49 -1.90
CA THR A 307 -3.63 -10.08 -2.67
C THR A 307 -2.33 -10.51 -1.98
N LEU A 308 -2.28 -10.52 -0.65
CA LEU A 308 -1.08 -10.94 0.09
C LEU A 308 -1.06 -12.45 0.37
N PHE A 309 -2.24 -13.05 0.49
CA PHE A 309 -2.49 -14.46 0.78
C PHE A 309 -3.57 -15.00 -0.17
N PRO A 310 -3.35 -14.96 -1.50
CA PRO A 310 -4.28 -15.47 -2.50
C PRO A 310 -4.62 -16.95 -2.32
N ASN A 311 -3.82 -17.68 -1.54
CA ASN A 311 -3.97 -19.10 -1.35
C ASN A 311 -3.65 -19.47 0.10
N GLY A 312 -4.63 -20.05 0.82
CA GLY A 312 -4.38 -20.70 2.12
C GLY A 312 -3.40 -21.87 2.03
N GLY A 313 -3.16 -22.38 0.82
CA GLY A 313 -2.06 -23.27 0.47
C GLY A 313 -0.98 -22.48 -0.27
N GLY A 314 0.04 -22.04 0.46
CA GLY A 314 1.15 -21.30 -0.11
C GLY A 314 1.85 -22.06 -1.24
N THR A 315 2.54 -21.31 -2.09
CA THR A 315 3.51 -21.77 -3.09
C THR A 315 4.79 -22.33 -2.42
N TYR A 316 4.64 -23.06 -1.30
CA TYR A 316 5.68 -23.78 -0.56
C TYR A 316 5.17 -25.18 -0.20
N SER A 317 6.04 -26.20 -0.28
CA SER A 317 5.66 -27.55 0.13
C SER A 317 5.42 -27.57 1.63
N ASN A 318 4.15 -27.65 2.04
CA ASN A 318 3.78 -28.01 3.41
C ASN A 318 3.04 -29.34 3.34
N SER A 319 3.24 -30.20 4.34
CA SER A 319 2.60 -31.53 4.42
C SER A 319 1.06 -31.50 4.50
N ILE A 320 0.44 -30.31 4.53
CA ILE A 320 -0.99 -30.09 4.71
C ILE A 320 -1.65 -29.56 3.42
N PHE A 321 -0.95 -28.84 2.56
CA PHE A 321 -1.48 -28.26 1.31
C PHE A 321 -0.38 -28.34 0.23
N GLY A 322 -0.75 -28.85 -0.95
CA GLY A 322 0.13 -29.48 -1.95
C GLY A 322 1.40 -28.74 -2.44
N PRO A 323 2.25 -29.44 -3.24
CA PRO A 323 3.58 -28.96 -3.61
C PRO A 323 3.56 -27.71 -4.53
N PRO A 324 4.62 -26.89 -4.48
CA PRO A 324 4.73 -25.66 -5.25
C PRO A 324 5.11 -25.91 -6.70
N PHE A 325 4.44 -25.19 -7.61
CA PHE A 325 4.54 -25.36 -9.07
C PHE A 325 5.95 -25.15 -9.67
N PHE A 326 6.88 -24.54 -8.93
CA PHE A 326 8.23 -24.19 -9.41
C PHE A 326 9.34 -25.17 -8.99
N ARG A 327 9.00 -26.28 -8.35
CA ARG A 327 9.92 -27.42 -8.25
C ARG A 327 9.38 -28.49 -9.19
N GLY A 328 10.06 -28.68 -10.32
CA GLY A 328 9.98 -29.96 -11.00
C GLY A 328 10.33 -31.03 -9.97
N ASP A 329 9.44 -32.00 -9.81
CA ASP A 329 9.73 -33.18 -9.01
C ASP A 329 11.01 -33.81 -9.57
N LEU A 330 11.95 -34.11 -8.67
CA LEU A 330 13.12 -34.95 -8.96
C LEU A 330 12.67 -36.36 -9.35
#